data_AF-A0A7C2JPK6-F1
#
_entry.id   AF-A0A7C2JPK6-F1
#
_cell.length_a   1.000
_cell.length_b   1.000
_cell.length_c   1.000
_cell.angle_alpha   90.00
_cell.angle_beta   90.00
_cell.angle_gamma   90.00
#
_symmetry.space_group_name_H-M   'P 1'
#
loop_
_entity.id
_entity.type
_entity.pdbx_description
1 polymer ?
#
loop_
_entity_poly.entity_id
_entity_poly.type
_entity_poly.pdbx_seq_one_letter_code
_entity_poly.pdbx_strand_id
1 'polypeptide(L)'
;MIERLRRFWRKPLRDKVWSVRAHLAPWLPLPMRLDFGAWWLAWYDSTNDRIYHHCYEPNTQAFILQFLKPGMVAFDLGAHHGFYALLMAFCVGTTGKVIAFEPSPKERRKLVWHIRLNRLTQVQVEPFAVADKEGTLDLFLTKDNSANSLSFPPLNFTHRRKSNRASDNAGRLLSA
;
A
#
# COMPACT_ATOMS: atom_id res chain seq x y z
N MET A 1 -23.49 25.26 -7.35
CA MET A 1 -22.09 25.79 -7.35
C MET A 1 -21.68 26.36 -5.98
N ILE A 2 -22.51 27.20 -5.34
CA ILE A 2 -22.23 27.86 -4.04
C ILE A 2 -22.03 26.86 -2.88
N GLU A 3 -22.82 25.79 -2.79
CA GLU A 3 -22.70 24.80 -1.70
C GLU A 3 -21.40 23.99 -1.74
N ARG A 4 -20.88 23.69 -2.93
CA ARG A 4 -19.61 22.98 -3.12
C ARG A 4 -18.43 23.82 -2.60
N LEU A 5 -18.46 25.12 -2.90
CA LEU A 5 -17.49 26.08 -2.40
C LEU A 5 -17.62 26.22 -0.88
N ARG A 6 -18.83 26.42 -0.35
CA ARG A 6 -19.06 26.54 1.10
C ARG A 6 -18.57 25.32 1.88
N ARG A 7 -18.78 24.11 1.35
CA ARG A 7 -18.28 22.85 1.95
C ARG A 7 -16.76 22.78 1.92
N PHE A 8 -16.12 23.21 0.84
CA PHE A 8 -14.66 23.27 0.73
C PHE A 8 -14.04 24.27 1.72
N TRP A 9 -14.64 25.46 1.87
CA TRP A 9 -14.14 26.50 2.77
C TRP A 9 -14.22 26.11 4.25
N ARG A 10 -15.17 25.24 4.64
CA ARG A 10 -15.30 24.70 6.01
C ARG A 10 -14.31 23.58 6.33
N LYS A 11 -13.58 23.05 5.35
CA LYS A 11 -12.60 22.00 5.59
C LYS A 11 -11.40 22.51 6.40
N PRO A 12 -10.79 21.67 7.24
CA PRO A 12 -9.47 21.91 7.80
C PRO A 12 -8.45 22.30 6.72
N LEU A 13 -7.44 23.10 7.09
CA LEU A 13 -6.40 23.53 6.15
C LEU A 13 -5.69 22.33 5.49
N ARG A 14 -5.45 21.27 6.27
CA ARG A 14 -4.88 19.99 5.83
C ARG A 14 -5.65 19.38 4.65
N ASP A 15 -6.98 19.32 4.77
CA ASP A 15 -7.84 18.74 3.74
C ASP A 15 -7.93 19.64 2.50
N LYS A 16 -7.80 20.96 2.67
CA LYS A 16 -7.69 21.90 1.55
C LYS A 16 -6.39 21.67 0.79
N VAL A 17 -5.26 21.56 1.50
CA VAL A 17 -3.94 21.26 0.90
C VAL A 17 -3.99 19.93 0.14
N TRP A 18 -4.51 18.88 0.76
CA TRP A 18 -4.66 17.57 0.12
C TRP A 18 -5.52 17.62 -1.14
N SER A 19 -6.69 18.26 -1.04
CA SER A 19 -7.62 18.41 -2.16
C SER A 19 -7.01 19.26 -3.29
N VAL A 20 -6.37 20.39 -3.00
CA VAL A 20 -5.76 21.25 -4.03
C VAL A 20 -4.61 20.54 -4.71
N ARG A 21 -3.71 19.90 -3.94
CA ARG A 21 -2.59 19.11 -4.46
C ARG A 21 -3.08 17.98 -5.36
N ALA A 22 -4.11 17.25 -4.95
CA ALA A 22 -4.72 16.18 -5.74
C ALA A 22 -5.21 16.65 -7.12
N HIS A 23 -5.66 17.90 -7.25
CA HIS A 23 -6.10 18.45 -8.53
C HIS A 23 -4.96 19.04 -9.35
N LEU A 24 -3.97 19.70 -8.71
CA LEU A 24 -2.91 20.43 -9.40
C LEU A 24 -1.68 19.57 -9.72
N ALA A 25 -1.34 18.60 -8.88
CA ALA A 25 -0.15 17.77 -9.01
C ALA A 25 -0.38 16.33 -8.47
N PRO A 26 -1.36 15.57 -9.02
CA PRO A 26 -1.64 14.20 -8.57
C PRO A 26 -0.46 13.22 -8.77
N TRP A 27 0.46 13.54 -9.69
CA TRP A 27 1.65 12.72 -9.99
C TRP A 27 2.76 12.84 -8.94
N LEU A 28 2.75 13.90 -8.13
CA LEU A 28 3.79 14.15 -7.14
C LEU A 28 3.31 13.67 -5.77
N PRO A 29 3.90 12.63 -5.16
CA PRO A 29 3.49 12.18 -3.84
C PRO A 29 3.78 13.25 -2.77
N LEU A 30 2.95 13.31 -1.74
CA LEU A 30 3.17 14.20 -0.60
C LEU A 30 4.00 13.47 0.46
N PRO A 31 5.24 13.90 0.74
CA PRO A 31 6.00 13.35 1.86
C PRO A 31 5.35 13.75 3.19
N MET A 32 5.15 12.78 4.07
CA MET A 32 4.61 12.98 5.42
C MET A 32 5.27 12.03 6.42
N ARG A 33 5.14 12.33 7.72
CA ARG A 33 5.50 11.41 8.80
C ARG A 33 4.24 10.66 9.27
N LEU A 34 4.37 9.36 9.45
CA LEU A 34 3.38 8.52 10.11
C LEU A 34 3.51 8.64 11.64
N ASP A 35 2.48 8.20 12.37
CA ASP A 35 2.40 8.34 13.83
C ASP A 35 3.52 7.60 14.57
N PHE A 36 4.00 6.49 14.01
CA PHE A 36 5.15 5.73 14.51
C PHE A 36 6.49 6.22 13.93
N GLY A 37 6.50 7.41 13.34
CA GLY A 37 7.71 8.10 12.92
C GLY A 37 8.26 7.70 11.55
N ALA A 38 7.70 6.76 10.80
CA ALA A 38 8.19 6.47 9.46
C ALA A 38 7.87 7.60 8.45
N TRP A 39 8.76 7.84 7.50
CA TRP A 39 8.50 8.65 6.32
C TRP A 39 7.60 7.90 5.33
N TRP A 40 6.60 8.59 4.80
CA TRP A 40 5.63 8.05 3.86
C TRP A 40 5.44 8.98 2.67
N LEU A 41 5.33 8.42 1.47
CA LEU A 41 5.02 9.13 0.24
C LEU A 41 3.55 8.91 -0.09
N ALA A 42 2.70 9.87 0.25
CA ALA A 42 1.27 9.77 0.06
C ALA A 42 0.88 10.06 -1.41
N TRP A 43 0.64 8.98 -2.16
CA TRP A 43 0.13 9.02 -3.53
C TRP A 43 -1.36 9.37 -3.57
N TYR A 44 -1.88 9.73 -4.74
CA TYR A 44 -3.32 9.99 -4.89
C TYR A 44 -4.09 8.69 -5.16
N ASP A 45 -4.56 8.03 -4.10
CA ASP A 45 -5.49 6.90 -4.14
C ASP A 45 -6.26 6.79 -2.81
N SER A 46 -7.26 5.92 -2.76
CA SER A 46 -8.15 5.76 -1.60
C SER A 46 -7.43 5.29 -0.33
N THR A 47 -6.40 4.47 -0.47
CA THR A 47 -5.61 3.97 0.67
C THR A 47 -4.81 5.11 1.30
N ASN A 48 -4.12 5.88 0.47
CA ASN A 48 -3.35 7.03 0.91
C ASN A 48 -4.22 8.15 1.48
N ASP A 49 -5.46 8.32 1.02
CA ASP A 49 -6.42 9.24 1.64
C ASP A 49 -6.65 8.89 3.12
N ARG A 50 -6.96 7.62 3.40
CA ARG A 50 -7.18 7.14 4.77
C ARG A 50 -5.92 7.23 5.64
N ILE A 51 -4.75 6.92 5.08
CA ILE A 51 -3.46 7.05 5.78
C ILE A 51 -3.18 8.52 6.09
N TYR A 52 -3.35 9.41 5.10
CA TYR A 52 -3.18 10.84 5.29
C TYR A 52 -4.07 11.31 6.43
N HIS A 53 -5.33 10.87 6.47
CA HIS A 53 -6.33 11.18 7.50
C HIS A 53 -6.19 10.42 8.83
N HIS A 54 -5.13 9.64 9.04
CA HIS A 54 -4.89 8.87 10.27
C HIS A 54 -6.08 7.94 10.63
N CYS A 55 -6.78 7.42 9.63
CA CYS A 55 -7.96 6.55 9.80
C CYS A 55 -7.84 5.21 9.07
N TYR A 56 -6.61 4.81 8.75
CA TYR A 56 -6.31 3.54 8.10
C TYR A 56 -6.28 2.40 9.13
N GLU A 57 -7.36 1.64 9.24
CA GLU A 57 -7.44 0.40 10.03
C GLU A 57 -6.81 0.46 11.44
N PRO A 58 -7.32 1.33 12.34
CA PRO A 58 -6.72 1.56 13.65
C PRO A 58 -6.65 0.30 14.53
N ASN A 59 -7.63 -0.61 14.42
CA ASN A 59 -7.64 -1.85 15.20
C ASN A 59 -6.52 -2.80 14.79
N THR A 60 -6.24 -2.93 13.48
CA THR A 60 -5.12 -3.73 12.97
C THR A 60 -3.79 -3.15 13.44
N GLN A 61 -3.65 -1.82 13.41
CA GLN A 61 -2.45 -1.16 13.93
C GLN A 61 -2.26 -1.42 15.43
N ALA A 62 -3.33 -1.28 16.22
CA ALA A 62 -3.29 -1.54 17.66
C ALA A 62 -2.90 -2.99 17.97
N PHE A 63 -3.43 -3.95 17.21
CA PHE A 63 -3.04 -5.35 17.32
C PHE A 63 -1.54 -5.54 17.08
N ILE A 64 -1.00 -5.00 15.98
CA ILE A 64 0.44 -5.11 15.67
C ILE A 64 1.30 -4.47 16.76
N LEU A 65 0.94 -3.27 17.22
CA LEU A 65 1.65 -2.56 18.30
C LEU A 65 1.63 -3.33 19.63
N GLN A 66 0.53 -4.05 19.90
CA GLN A 66 0.38 -4.83 21.13
C GLN A 66 1.25 -6.10 21.10
N PHE A 67 1.28 -6.82 19.98
CA PHE A 67 1.84 -8.18 19.93
C PHE A 67 3.27 -8.27 19.38
N LEU A 68 3.67 -7.44 18.42
CA LEU A 68 5.05 -7.49 17.89
C LEU A 68 6.02 -6.86 18.89
N LYS A 69 7.13 -7.56 19.14
CA LYS A 69 8.19 -7.15 20.07
C LYS A 69 9.54 -7.03 19.36
N PRO A 70 10.49 -6.25 19.93
CA PRO A 70 11.85 -6.17 19.40
C PRO A 70 12.49 -7.55 19.24
N GLY A 71 13.22 -7.75 18.13
CA GLY A 71 13.90 -9.00 17.80
C GLY A 71 13.03 -10.07 17.14
N MET A 72 11.72 -9.88 17.03
CA MET A 72 10.83 -10.85 16.37
C MET A 72 11.00 -10.87 14.84
N VAL A 73 10.55 -11.97 14.23
CA VAL A 73 10.35 -12.10 12.78
C VAL A 73 8.87 -11.91 12.48
N ALA A 74 8.54 -10.99 11.57
CA ALA A 74 7.18 -10.72 11.13
C ALA A 74 7.03 -10.95 9.62
N PHE A 75 5.85 -11.39 9.21
CA PHE A 75 5.49 -11.64 7.81
C PHE A 75 4.34 -10.72 7.42
N ASP A 76 4.51 -9.93 6.36
CA ASP A 76 3.49 -9.06 5.78
C ASP A 76 3.03 -9.65 4.44
N LEU A 77 1.84 -10.27 4.42
CA LEU A 77 1.33 -11.02 3.27
C LEU A 77 0.40 -10.13 2.45
N GLY A 78 0.86 -9.66 1.28
CA GLY A 78 0.15 -8.66 0.48
C GLY A 78 0.50 -7.23 0.93
N ALA A 79 1.80 -6.95 1.03
CA ALA A 79 2.34 -5.74 1.64
C ALA A 79 1.96 -4.43 0.93
N HIS A 80 1.48 -4.47 -0.32
CA HIS A 80 1.01 -3.32 -1.10
C HIS A 80 2.03 -2.18 -1.14
N HIS A 81 1.69 -0.98 -0.65
CA HIS A 81 2.62 0.15 -0.52
C HIS A 81 3.57 0.05 0.68
N GLY A 82 3.37 -0.91 1.59
CA GLY A 82 4.25 -1.18 2.73
C GLY A 82 3.88 -0.52 4.04
N PHE A 83 2.63 -0.07 4.23
CA PHE A 83 2.24 0.57 5.50
C PHE A 83 2.48 -0.36 6.70
N TYR A 84 2.05 -1.63 6.60
CA TYR A 84 2.26 -2.61 7.66
C TYR A 84 3.69 -3.10 7.76
N ALA A 85 4.39 -3.36 6.64
CA ALA A 85 5.82 -3.64 6.67
C ALA A 85 6.63 -2.57 7.45
N LEU A 86 6.31 -1.28 7.28
CA LEU A 86 6.93 -0.17 8.00
C LEU A 86 6.57 -0.18 9.50
N LEU A 87 5.30 -0.40 9.85
CA LEU A 87 4.85 -0.49 11.24
C LEU A 87 5.49 -1.70 11.96
N MET A 88 5.50 -2.87 11.31
CA MET A 88 6.13 -4.07 11.83
C MET A 88 7.64 -3.86 12.01
N ALA A 89 8.32 -3.21 11.05
CA ALA A 89 9.74 -2.87 11.16
C ALA A 89 10.04 -1.97 12.36
N PHE A 90 9.17 -0.98 12.62
CA PHE A 90 9.24 -0.16 13.82
C PHE A 90 9.12 -0.99 15.10
N CYS A 91 8.15 -1.92 15.17
CA CYS A 91 7.94 -2.75 16.37
C CYS A 91 9.08 -3.74 16.63
N VAL A 92 9.57 -4.42 15.59
CA VAL A 92 10.62 -5.46 15.75
C VAL A 92 12.03 -4.88 15.88
N GLY A 93 12.22 -3.61 15.51
CA GLY A 93 13.51 -2.93 15.61
C GLY A 93 14.59 -3.52 14.70
N THR A 94 15.82 -3.02 14.83
CA THR A 94 16.94 -3.39 13.95
C THR A 94 17.46 -4.81 14.15
N THR A 95 17.15 -5.44 15.30
CA THR A 95 17.52 -6.82 15.61
C THR A 95 16.47 -7.84 15.15
N GLY A 96 15.27 -7.38 14.79
CA GLY A 96 14.22 -8.22 14.24
C GLY A 96 14.33 -8.38 12.72
N LYS A 97 13.28 -8.95 12.12
CA LYS A 97 13.18 -9.12 10.66
C LYS A 97 11.73 -8.98 10.20
N VAL A 98 11.53 -8.36 9.04
CA VAL A 98 10.23 -8.33 8.36
C VAL A 98 10.38 -8.92 6.98
N ILE A 99 9.51 -9.85 6.59
CA ILE A 99 9.45 -10.40 5.23
C ILE A 99 8.12 -9.99 4.61
N ALA A 100 8.18 -9.08 3.65
CA ALA A 100 7.03 -8.45 3.02
C ALA A 100 6.80 -9.02 1.62
N PHE A 101 5.68 -9.70 1.42
CA PHE A 101 5.30 -10.33 0.15
C PHE A 101 4.37 -9.40 -0.63
N GLU A 102 4.76 -8.97 -1.82
CA GLU A 102 3.90 -8.19 -2.71
C GLU A 102 4.08 -8.63 -4.18
N PRO A 103 3.10 -9.33 -4.76
CA PRO A 103 3.20 -9.83 -6.13
C PRO A 103 3.12 -8.72 -7.18
N SER A 104 2.37 -7.64 -6.96
CA SER A 104 2.21 -6.55 -7.92
C SER A 104 3.51 -5.77 -8.12
N PRO A 105 4.11 -5.76 -9.32
CA PRO A 105 5.33 -4.99 -9.57
C PRO A 105 5.16 -3.48 -9.35
N LYS A 106 3.94 -2.95 -9.57
CA LYS A 106 3.62 -1.54 -9.38
C LYS A 106 3.65 -1.16 -7.90
N GLU A 107 2.97 -1.94 -7.06
CA GLU A 107 2.87 -1.63 -5.63
C GLU A 107 4.17 -1.96 -4.90
N ARG A 108 4.82 -3.07 -5.27
CA ARG A 108 6.14 -3.43 -4.77
C ARG A 108 7.20 -2.34 -4.99
N ARG A 109 7.14 -1.59 -6.10
CA ARG A 109 8.04 -0.45 -6.32
C ARG A 109 7.87 0.63 -5.25
N LYS A 110 6.64 0.95 -4.86
CA LYS A 110 6.35 1.93 -3.79
C LYS A 110 6.81 1.41 -2.43
N LEU A 111 6.55 0.14 -2.13
CA LEU A 111 7.07 -0.53 -0.93
C LEU A 111 8.59 -0.41 -0.83
N VAL A 112 9.33 -0.72 -1.90
CA VAL A 112 10.79 -0.60 -1.94
C VAL A 112 11.24 0.85 -1.74
N TRP A 113 10.52 1.83 -2.30
CA TRP A 113 10.82 3.25 -2.06
C TRP A 113 10.64 3.62 -0.59
N HIS A 114 9.57 3.19 0.06
CA HIS A 114 9.34 3.43 1.49
C HIS A 114 10.41 2.78 2.38
N ILE A 115 10.81 1.54 2.08
CA ILE A 115 11.89 0.86 2.80
C ILE A 115 13.20 1.65 2.68
N ARG A 116 13.57 2.05 1.46
CA ARG A 116 14.80 2.83 1.21
C ARG A 116 14.76 4.20 1.87
N LEU A 117 13.64 4.90 1.77
CA LEU A 117 13.42 6.22 2.38
C LEU A 117 13.62 6.18 3.89
N ASN A 118 13.21 5.09 4.53
CA ASN A 118 13.33 4.88 5.97
C ASN A 118 14.61 4.13 6.41
N ARG A 119 15.47 3.73 5.45
CA ARG A 119 16.71 2.99 5.72
C ARG A 119 16.47 1.68 6.50
N LEU A 120 15.37 0.99 6.23
CA LEU A 120 14.98 -0.23 6.94
C LEU A 120 15.73 -1.44 6.40
N THR A 121 16.90 -1.73 6.96
CA THR A 121 17.75 -2.86 6.53
C THR A 121 17.22 -4.23 6.93
N GLN A 122 16.34 -4.29 7.93
CA GLN A 122 15.73 -5.52 8.43
C GLN A 122 14.50 -5.98 7.64
N VAL A 123 14.12 -5.26 6.58
CA VAL A 123 12.95 -5.59 5.75
C VAL A 123 13.39 -6.24 4.45
N GLN A 124 12.95 -7.47 4.23
CA GLN A 124 13.12 -8.23 3.00
C GLN A 124 11.82 -8.17 2.19
N VAL A 125 11.91 -7.92 0.88
CA VAL A 125 10.75 -7.83 -0.01
C VAL A 125 10.75 -9.00 -0.99
N GLU A 126 9.64 -9.73 -1.00
CA GLU A 126 9.44 -10.91 -1.83
C GLU A 126 8.39 -10.63 -2.93
N PRO A 127 8.69 -10.90 -4.21
CA PRO A 127 7.80 -10.62 -5.34
C PRO A 127 6.75 -11.72 -5.57
N PHE A 128 6.29 -12.38 -4.51
CA PHE A 128 5.42 -13.57 -4.59
C PHE A 128 4.10 -13.31 -3.88
N ALA A 129 3.03 -13.97 -4.36
CA ALA A 129 1.84 -14.18 -3.56
C ALA A 129 1.99 -15.46 -2.74
N VAL A 130 1.41 -15.47 -1.54
CA VAL A 130 1.42 -16.63 -0.64
C VAL A 130 0.13 -17.41 -0.81
N ALA A 131 0.26 -18.73 -1.00
CA ALA A 131 -0.83 -19.66 -1.23
C ALA A 131 -0.55 -21.00 -0.52
N ASP A 132 -1.55 -21.88 -0.46
CA ASP A 132 -1.41 -23.24 0.08
C ASP A 132 -0.59 -24.18 -0.82
N LYS A 133 -0.37 -23.79 -2.08
CA LYS A 133 0.41 -24.55 -3.08
C LYS A 133 1.27 -23.63 -3.93
N GLU A 134 2.41 -24.16 -4.36
CA GLU A 134 3.25 -23.52 -5.37
C GLU A 134 2.57 -23.53 -6.74
N GLY A 135 2.85 -22.51 -7.55
CA GLY A 135 2.27 -22.35 -8.88
C GLY A 135 2.55 -20.99 -9.49
N THR A 136 1.95 -20.75 -10.66
CA THR A 136 1.97 -19.44 -11.32
C THR A 136 0.53 -19.12 -11.70
N LEU A 137 0.07 -17.93 -11.33
CA LEU A 137 -1.27 -17.45 -11.62
C LEU A 137 -1.20 -16.03 -12.19
N ASP A 138 -2.21 -15.69 -12.99
CA ASP A 138 -2.39 -14.33 -13.46
C ASP A 138 -2.87 -13.45 -12.31
N LEU A 139 -2.17 -12.33 -12.09
CA LEU A 139 -2.58 -11.30 -11.15
C LEU A 139 -3.47 -10.28 -11.86
N PHE A 140 -4.73 -10.23 -11.48
CA PHE A 140 -5.68 -9.25 -11.99
C PHE A 140 -5.54 -7.94 -11.23
N LEU A 141 -4.98 -6.94 -11.91
CA LEU A 141 -4.75 -5.60 -11.36
C LEU A 141 -5.95 -4.70 -11.61
N THR A 142 -6.40 -4.00 -10.56
CA THR A 142 -7.43 -2.95 -10.70
C THR A 142 -6.79 -1.61 -11.07
N LYS A 143 -7.59 -0.69 -11.64
CA LYS A 143 -7.11 0.66 -11.99
C LYS A 143 -6.82 1.53 -10.77
N ASP A 144 -7.53 1.28 -9.67
CA ASP A 144 -7.54 2.15 -8.50
C ASP A 144 -6.57 1.66 -7.40
N ASN A 145 -5.69 0.71 -7.73
CA ASN A 145 -4.71 0.09 -6.81
C ASN A 145 -5.35 -0.58 -5.59
N SER A 146 -6.63 -0.94 -5.67
CA SER A 146 -7.40 -1.53 -4.58
C SER A 146 -7.86 -2.93 -4.99
N ALA A 147 -7.71 -3.91 -4.09
CA ALA A 147 -8.23 -5.27 -4.28
C ALA A 147 -7.75 -5.97 -5.58
N ASN A 148 -6.43 -6.05 -5.79
CA ASN A 148 -5.89 -6.98 -6.79
C ASN A 148 -6.31 -8.41 -6.41
N SER A 149 -6.59 -9.24 -7.42
CA SER A 149 -7.10 -10.58 -7.20
C SER A 149 -6.32 -11.62 -7.98
N LEU A 150 -6.21 -12.82 -7.41
CA LEU A 150 -5.78 -14.03 -8.11
C LEU A 150 -6.95 -14.74 -8.80
N SER A 151 -8.19 -14.34 -8.49
CA SER A 151 -9.40 -14.81 -9.17
C SER A 151 -9.87 -13.82 -10.23
N PHE A 152 -10.36 -14.33 -11.35
CA PHE A 152 -10.97 -13.51 -12.39
C PHE A 152 -12.18 -12.75 -11.80
N PRO A 153 -12.29 -11.42 -11.96
CA PRO A 153 -13.43 -10.68 -11.44
C PRO A 153 -14.72 -11.17 -12.12
N PRO A 154 -15.82 -11.41 -11.37
CA PRO A 154 -17.06 -11.90 -11.97
C PRO A 154 -17.54 -10.97 -13.09
N LEU A 155 -18.03 -11.58 -14.18
CA LEU A 155 -18.32 -11.02 -15.52
C LEU A 155 -19.27 -9.80 -15.60
N ASN A 156 -19.71 -9.21 -14.49
CA ASN A 156 -20.70 -8.12 -14.46
C ASN A 156 -20.09 -6.69 -14.45
N PHE A 157 -18.77 -6.54 -14.63
CA PHE A 157 -18.18 -5.22 -14.89
C PHE A 157 -17.93 -5.05 -16.39
N THR A 158 -18.84 -4.32 -17.06
CA THR A 158 -18.66 -3.90 -18.45
C THR A 158 -17.48 -2.92 -18.55
N HIS A 159 -16.27 -3.42 -18.74
CA HIS A 159 -15.16 -2.59 -19.19
C HIS A 159 -14.95 -2.83 -20.69
N ARG A 160 -15.27 -1.81 -21.48
CA ARG A 160 -15.04 -1.72 -22.92
C ARG A 160 -13.59 -2.15 -23.21
N ARG A 161 -13.40 -3.26 -23.95
CA ARG A 161 -12.09 -3.72 -24.44
C ARG A 161 -11.43 -2.57 -25.20
N LYS A 162 -10.33 -2.04 -24.69
CA LYS A 162 -9.28 -1.45 -25.53
C LYS A 162 -8.11 -2.41 -25.47
N SER A 163 -7.88 -3.09 -26.59
CA SER A 163 -6.70 -3.92 -26.81
C SER A 163 -5.46 -3.03 -26.81
N ASN A 164 -4.77 -2.96 -25.68
CA ASN A 164 -3.33 -2.74 -25.70
C ASN A 164 -2.70 -4.07 -25.34
N ARG A 165 -1.99 -4.66 -26.31
CA ARG A 165 -1.04 -5.75 -26.05
C ARG A 165 -0.01 -5.18 -25.07
N ALA A 166 -0.09 -5.58 -23.81
CA ALA A 166 1.03 -5.61 -22.90
C ALA A 166 1.20 -7.08 -22.53
N SER A 167 2.10 -7.75 -23.25
CA SER A 167 2.65 -9.04 -22.90
C SER A 167 3.37 -8.96 -21.55
N ASP A 168 3.26 -10.06 -20.80
CA ASP A 168 4.11 -10.50 -19.69
C ASP A 168 4.08 -9.69 -18.39
N ASN A 169 3.38 -10.23 -17.39
CA ASN A 169 3.84 -10.27 -15.99
C ASN A 169 3.03 -11.31 -15.20
N ALA A 170 3.44 -12.58 -15.33
CA ALA A 170 2.95 -13.66 -14.48
C ALA A 170 3.50 -13.51 -13.06
N GLY A 171 2.63 -13.55 -12.04
CA GLY A 171 3.03 -13.60 -10.65
C GLY A 171 3.42 -15.02 -10.27
N ARG A 172 4.63 -15.21 -9.73
CA ARG A 172 5.06 -16.51 -9.19
C ARG A 172 4.51 -16.69 -7.77
N LEU A 173 4.19 -17.92 -7.37
CA LEU A 173 3.75 -18.29 -6.01
C LEU A 173 4.88 -19.04 -5.29
N LEU A 174 4.90 -18.95 -3.95
CA LEU A 174 5.72 -19.77 -3.06
C LEU A 174 4.81 -20.47 -2.04
N SER A 175 5.14 -21.70 -1.66
CA SER A 175 4.53 -22.40 -0.52
C SER A 175 5.13 -21.94 0.80
N ALA A 176 4.31 -21.88 1.84
CA ALA A 176 4.72 -21.65 3.23
C ALA A 176 5.31 -22.91 3.89
#